data_AF-A0A5N6LI83-F1
#
_entry.id   AF-A0A5N6LI83-F1
#
_cell.length_a   1.000
_cell.length_b   1.000
_cell.length_c   1.000
_cell.angle_alpha   90.00
_cell.angle_beta   90.00
_cell.angle_gamma   90.00
#
_symmetry.space_group_name_H-M   'P 1'
#
loop_
_entity.id
_entity.type
_entity.pdbx_description
1 polymer ?
#
loop_
_entity_poly.entity_id
_entity_poly.type
_entity_poly.pdbx_seq_one_letter_code
_entity_poly.pdbx_strand_id
1 'polypeptide(L)'
;MGNLLQPCLSHAPLHDNTLTPHGHRVGDDFRDGEDEKISLKDFSKKLQEFADAREWEKYHTPRNLLLAMVGEVGELSEIFQWKGEVENWEESEKEHLGEELSDVLLYLIRLADICGIDLTNAALNKIHKNAIKYPPPL
;
A
#
# COMPACT_ATOMS: atom_id res chain seq x y z
N MET A 1 -11.14 24.55 -8.01
CA MET A 1 -12.11 24.11 -6.98
C MET A 1 -11.28 23.50 -5.87
N GLY A 2 -11.32 24.09 -4.68
CA GLY A 2 -10.39 23.80 -3.59
C GLY A 2 -10.48 22.35 -3.10
N ASN A 3 -9.31 21.77 -2.85
CA ASN A 3 -9.05 20.38 -2.54
C ASN A 3 -9.56 20.04 -1.12
N LEU A 4 -10.61 19.23 -1.01
CA LEU A 4 -11.13 18.72 0.26
C LEU A 4 -10.42 17.43 0.73
N LEU A 5 -9.33 17.02 0.08
CA LEU A 5 -8.67 15.73 0.31
C LEU A 5 -7.19 15.84 0.72
N GLN A 6 -6.66 17.06 0.92
CA GLN A 6 -5.20 17.27 1.00
C GLN A 6 -4.46 17.28 2.37
N PRO A 7 -5.00 16.94 3.56
CA PRO A 7 -4.15 16.99 4.76
C PRO A 7 -3.42 15.70 5.13
N CYS A 8 -3.61 14.55 4.46
CA CYS A 8 -3.34 13.29 5.15
C CYS A 8 -1.93 12.70 5.03
N LEU A 9 -1.12 12.97 3.99
CA LEU A 9 0.20 12.29 3.88
C LEU A 9 1.38 13.12 3.32
N SER A 10 1.21 14.33 2.78
CA SER A 10 2.27 14.92 1.94
C SER A 10 3.34 15.80 2.60
N HIS A 11 3.35 16.05 3.93
CA HIS A 11 4.28 17.04 4.51
C HIS A 11 4.83 16.71 5.92
N ALA A 12 5.68 15.69 6.03
CA ALA A 12 6.64 15.58 7.15
C ALA A 12 8.05 15.95 6.64
N PRO A 13 8.75 16.94 7.24
CA PRO A 13 10.07 17.36 6.78
C PRO A 13 11.13 16.32 7.11
N LEU A 14 11.97 15.98 6.13
CA LEU A 14 13.18 15.17 6.32
C LEU A 14 14.17 16.00 7.15
N HIS A 15 14.48 15.53 8.35
CA HIS A 15 15.57 16.07 9.16
C HIS A 15 16.93 15.63 8.56
N ASP A 16 17.76 16.64 8.30
CA ASP A 16 19.18 16.58 7.93
C ASP A 16 19.99 15.72 8.91
N ASN A 17 20.66 14.68 8.40
CA ASN A 17 21.66 13.91 9.14
C ASN A 17 23.02 14.05 8.47
N THR A 18 23.78 14.98 9.03
CA THR A 18 25.20 15.19 8.80
C THR A 18 26.02 13.91 9.04
N LEU A 19 26.99 13.69 8.15
CA LEU A 19 27.99 12.62 8.15
C LEU A 19 28.72 12.50 9.49
N THR A 20 28.85 11.28 10.01
CA THR A 20 29.94 10.94 10.95
C THR A 20 30.94 10.01 10.25
N PRO A 21 32.26 10.30 10.33
CA PRO A 21 33.28 9.44 9.75
C PRO A 21 33.64 8.39 10.80
N HIS A 22 33.55 7.10 10.47
CA HIS A 22 34.54 6.07 10.83
C HIS A 22 34.07 4.72 10.27
N GLY A 23 34.90 4.16 9.38
CA GLY A 23 34.65 2.87 8.77
C GLY A 23 34.75 1.72 9.77
N HIS A 24 33.73 0.88 9.78
CA HIS A 24 33.84 -0.51 10.21
C HIS A 24 33.12 -1.38 9.17
N ARG A 25 33.83 -2.36 8.61
CA ARG A 25 33.21 -3.40 7.78
C ARG A 25 32.51 -4.36 8.72
N VAL A 26 31.22 -4.61 8.48
CA VAL A 26 30.49 -5.72 9.10
C VAL A 26 29.82 -6.49 7.97
N GLY A 27 30.53 -7.49 7.47
CA GLY A 27 29.92 -8.75 7.08
C GLY A 27 29.99 -9.67 8.30
N ASP A 28 29.03 -10.59 8.39
CA ASP A 28 28.79 -11.53 9.49
C ASP A 28 27.89 -10.99 10.61
N ASP A 29 26.61 -10.86 10.29
CA ASP A 29 25.51 -11.20 11.20
C ASP A 29 24.27 -11.49 10.32
N PHE A 30 24.20 -12.69 9.75
CA PHE A 30 22.93 -13.24 9.27
C PHE A 30 22.08 -13.50 10.51
N ARG A 31 21.37 -12.45 10.94
CA ARG A 31 20.27 -12.61 11.87
C ARG A 31 19.12 -13.19 11.07
N ASP A 32 18.87 -14.49 11.24
CA ASP A 32 17.54 -15.07 11.05
C ASP A 32 16.61 -14.39 12.06
N GLY A 33 16.18 -13.16 11.74
CA GLY A 33 15.01 -12.57 12.35
C GLY A 33 13.83 -13.36 11.83
N GLU A 34 13.06 -13.99 12.70
CA GLU A 34 11.72 -14.44 12.34
C GLU A 34 10.94 -13.18 11.93
N ASP A 35 10.87 -12.91 10.63
CA ASP A 35 10.02 -11.86 10.08
C ASP A 35 8.59 -12.17 10.54
N GLU A 36 8.09 -11.39 11.48
CA GLU A 36 6.71 -11.49 11.96
C GLU A 36 5.79 -11.28 10.76
N LYS A 37 5.18 -12.37 10.27
CA LYS A 37 4.31 -12.34 9.10
C LYS A 37 3.04 -11.54 9.40
N ILE A 38 2.98 -10.30 8.92
CA ILE A 38 1.80 -9.45 9.00
C ILE A 38 0.69 -9.95 8.06
N SER A 39 -0.54 -10.10 8.57
CA SER A 39 -1.71 -10.48 7.78
C SER A 39 -2.54 -9.28 7.31
N LEU A 40 -3.43 -9.47 6.34
CA LEU A 40 -4.40 -8.43 5.93
C LEU A 40 -5.28 -7.96 7.09
N LYS A 41 -5.57 -8.85 8.05
CA LYS A 41 -6.33 -8.52 9.25
C LYS A 41 -5.52 -7.60 10.18
N ASP A 42 -4.22 -7.80 10.26
CA ASP A 42 -3.33 -6.93 11.05
C ASP A 42 -3.22 -5.53 10.43
N PHE A 43 -3.13 -5.45 9.10
CA PHE A 43 -3.23 -4.16 8.38
C PHE A 43 -4.57 -3.47 8.64
N SER A 44 -5.68 -4.21 8.54
CA SER A 44 -7.02 -3.67 8.83
C SER A 44 -7.10 -3.09 10.24
N LYS A 45 -6.55 -3.80 11.23
CA LYS A 45 -6.50 -3.34 12.62
C LYS A 45 -5.66 -2.08 12.77
N LYS A 46 -4.47 -2.02 12.17
CA LYS A 46 -3.61 -0.83 12.18
C LYS A 46 -4.30 0.38 11.53
N LEU A 47 -5.03 0.16 10.43
CA LEU A 47 -5.80 1.21 9.74
C LEU A 47 -6.96 1.72 10.60
N GLN A 48 -7.67 0.81 11.29
CA GLN A 48 -8.71 1.17 12.25
C GLN A 48 -8.13 2.04 13.38
N GLU A 49 -7.05 1.59 14.02
CA GLU A 49 -6.38 2.34 15.09
C GLU A 49 -5.91 3.73 14.61
N PHE A 50 -5.37 3.81 13.39
CA PHE A 50 -4.93 5.07 12.79
C PHE A 50 -6.09 6.04 12.53
N ALA A 51 -7.24 5.53 12.09
CA ALA A 51 -8.46 6.30 11.82
C ALA A 51 -9.12 6.78 13.12
N ASP A 52 -9.19 5.90 14.14
CA ASP A 52 -9.76 6.20 15.44
C ASP A 52 -8.99 7.31 16.14
N ALA A 53 -7.66 7.24 16.12
CA ALA A 53 -6.77 8.27 16.69
C ALA A 53 -6.98 9.67 16.08
N ARG A 54 -7.66 9.77 14.94
CA ARG A 54 -7.91 11.02 14.21
C ARG A 54 -9.39 11.35 14.06
N GLU A 55 -10.28 10.55 14.65
CA GLU A 55 -11.74 10.67 14.50
C GLU A 55 -12.21 10.68 13.03
N TRP A 56 -11.57 9.86 12.19
CA TRP A 56 -11.83 9.81 10.75
C TRP A 56 -12.96 8.88 10.33
N GLU A 57 -13.49 8.07 11.25
CA GLU A 57 -14.57 7.11 10.97
C GLU A 57 -15.76 7.72 10.24
N LYS A 58 -16.14 8.96 10.57
CA LYS A 58 -17.24 9.69 9.92
C LYS A 58 -17.04 9.91 8.41
N TYR A 59 -15.80 9.88 7.93
CA TYR A 59 -15.46 10.07 6.53
C TYR A 59 -15.28 8.75 5.77
N HIS A 60 -15.04 7.65 6.48
CA HIS A 60 -14.80 6.32 5.93
C HIS A 60 -16.10 5.60 5.56
N THR A 61 -16.95 6.24 4.75
CA THR A 61 -18.07 5.53 4.11
C THR A 61 -17.56 4.69 2.94
N PRO A 62 -18.21 3.56 2.58
CA PRO A 62 -17.76 2.72 1.45
C PRO A 62 -17.57 3.50 0.15
N ARG A 63 -18.47 4.44 -0.14
CA ARG A 63 -18.37 5.29 -1.34
C ARG A 63 -17.13 6.19 -1.29
N ASN A 64 -16.84 6.81 -0.15
CA ASN A 64 -15.71 7.72 -0.03
C ASN A 64 -14.38 6.96 -0.14
N LEU A 65 -14.27 5.79 0.49
CA LEU A 65 -13.09 4.94 0.39
C LEU A 65 -12.87 4.43 -1.05
N LEU A 66 -13.94 4.03 -1.74
CA LEU A 66 -13.86 3.66 -3.16
C LEU A 66 -13.33 4.82 -4.02
N LEU A 67 -13.84 6.04 -3.80
CA LEU A 67 -13.41 7.20 -4.57
C LEU A 67 -11.98 7.62 -4.26
N ALA A 68 -11.54 7.50 -3.00
CA ALA A 68 -10.15 7.72 -2.62
C ALA A 68 -9.23 6.70 -3.31
N MET A 69 -9.57 5.40 -3.24
CA MET A 69 -8.83 4.33 -3.93
C MET A 69 -8.71 4.58 -5.44
N VAL A 70 -9.76 5.11 -6.09
CA VAL A 70 -9.70 5.48 -7.51
C VAL A 70 -8.73 6.63 -7.77
N GLY A 71 -8.60 7.57 -6.83
CA GLY A 71 -7.57 8.61 -6.85
C GLY A 71 -6.17 8.01 -6.86
N GLU A 72 -5.87 7.11 -5.92
CA GLU A 72 -4.56 6.45 -5.82
C GLU A 72 -4.25 5.56 -7.03
N VAL A 73 -5.26 4.91 -7.63
CA VAL A 73 -5.09 4.22 -8.91
C VAL A 73 -4.70 5.20 -10.03
N GLY A 74 -5.19 6.44 -9.96
CA GLY A 74 -4.78 7.53 -10.83
C GLY A 74 -3.32 7.91 -10.64
N GLU A 75 -2.90 8.16 -9.40
CA GLU A 75 -1.50 8.48 -9.05
C GLU A 75 -0.55 7.34 -9.48
N LEU A 76 -0.92 6.09 -9.17
CA LEU A 76 -0.22 4.90 -9.69
C LEU A 76 -0.13 4.90 -11.22
N SER A 77 -1.20 5.29 -11.93
CA SER A 77 -1.21 5.33 -13.40
C SER A 77 -0.29 6.43 -13.94
N GLU A 78 -0.13 7.55 -13.24
CA GLU A 78 0.75 8.65 -13.64
C GLU A 78 2.23 8.24 -13.70
N ILE A 79 2.63 7.25 -12.89
CA ILE A 79 3.98 6.67 -12.94
C ILE A 79 4.27 6.00 -14.29
N PHE A 80 3.24 5.41 -14.92
CA PHE A 80 3.38 4.65 -16.18
C PHE A 80 3.01 5.46 -17.43
N GLN A 81 2.22 6.53 -17.31
CA GLN A 81 1.54 7.18 -18.45
C GLN A 81 2.47 7.61 -19.60
N TRP A 82 3.73 7.95 -19.32
CA TRP A 82 4.74 8.38 -20.30
C TRP A 82 5.90 7.40 -20.45
N LYS A 83 5.85 6.24 -19.79
CA LYS A 83 6.87 5.21 -19.91
C LYS A 83 6.46 4.22 -21.02
N GLY A 84 7.44 3.80 -21.83
CA GLY A 84 7.28 2.64 -22.73
C GLY A 84 7.32 1.34 -21.94
N GLU A 85 7.85 0.27 -22.52
CA GLU A 85 8.23 -0.92 -21.73
C GLU A 85 9.26 -0.49 -20.67
N VAL A 86 8.92 -0.65 -19.39
CA VAL A 86 9.74 -0.13 -18.29
C VAL A 86 10.83 -1.13 -17.94
N GLU A 87 11.96 -1.05 -18.64
CA GLU A 87 13.17 -1.78 -18.32
C GLU A 87 14.12 -0.86 -17.53
N ASN A 88 14.41 -1.22 -16.28
CA ASN A 88 15.30 -0.52 -15.31
C ASN A 88 14.67 0.66 -14.56
N TRP A 89 14.30 0.41 -13.30
CA TRP A 89 13.80 1.42 -12.36
C TRP A 89 14.94 1.90 -11.46
N GLU A 90 15.08 3.22 -11.33
CA GLU A 90 15.90 3.82 -10.27
C GLU A 90 15.26 3.55 -8.90
N GLU A 91 16.05 3.60 -7.83
CA GLU A 91 15.54 3.25 -6.50
C GLU A 91 14.43 4.18 -6.03
N SER A 92 14.53 5.48 -6.32
CA SER A 92 13.48 6.46 -6.04
C SER A 92 12.18 6.18 -6.81
N GLU A 93 12.26 5.58 -8.01
CA GLU A 93 11.07 5.24 -8.77
C GLU A 93 10.38 3.99 -8.21
N LYS A 94 11.16 3.03 -7.67
CA LYS A 94 10.60 1.86 -6.97
C LYS A 94 9.96 2.25 -5.64
N GLU A 95 10.58 3.17 -4.92
CA GLU A 95 10.03 3.73 -3.68
C GLU A 95 8.67 4.36 -3.97
N HIS A 96 8.60 5.28 -4.94
CA HIS A 96 7.35 5.93 -5.33
C HIS A 96 6.30 4.94 -5.85
N LEU A 97 6.70 3.96 -6.68
CA LEU A 97 5.80 2.88 -7.09
C LEU A 97 5.27 2.08 -5.89
N GLY A 98 6.12 1.84 -4.89
CA GLY A 98 5.76 1.14 -3.66
C GLY A 98 4.76 1.93 -2.81
N GLU A 99 4.88 3.26 -2.75
CA GLU A 99 3.94 4.15 -2.09
C GLU A 99 2.55 4.04 -2.74
N GLU A 100 2.45 4.26 -4.05
CA GLU A 100 1.15 4.26 -4.75
C GLU A 100 0.48 2.88 -4.75
N LEU A 101 1.26 1.79 -4.89
CA LEU A 101 0.73 0.43 -4.74
C LEU A 101 0.21 0.18 -3.32
N SER A 102 0.90 0.71 -2.32
CA SER A 102 0.50 0.58 -0.92
C SER A 102 -0.77 1.36 -0.64
N ASP A 103 -0.92 2.58 -1.15
CA ASP A 103 -2.11 3.39 -0.94
C ASP A 103 -3.36 2.73 -1.55
N VAL A 104 -3.26 2.20 -2.78
CA VAL A 104 -4.34 1.38 -3.37
C VAL A 104 -4.69 0.17 -2.49
N LEU A 105 -3.68 -0.55 -1.99
CA LEU A 105 -3.88 -1.73 -1.14
C LEU A 105 -4.55 -1.36 0.20
N LEU A 106 -4.10 -0.30 0.86
CA LEU A 106 -4.61 0.12 2.16
C LEU A 106 -6.06 0.59 2.07
N TYR A 107 -6.43 1.33 1.03
CA TYR A 107 -7.83 1.67 0.78
C TYR A 107 -8.69 0.45 0.46
N LEU A 108 -8.17 -0.52 -0.30
CA LEU A 108 -8.90 -1.77 -0.59
C LEU A 108 -9.14 -2.59 0.68
N ILE A 109 -8.13 -2.73 1.55
CA ILE A 109 -8.26 -3.40 2.85
C ILE A 109 -9.30 -2.69 3.71
N ARG A 110 -9.21 -1.36 3.83
CA ARG A 110 -10.15 -0.58 4.64
C ARG A 110 -11.59 -0.67 4.10
N LEU A 111 -11.76 -0.61 2.79
CA LEU A 111 -13.06 -0.76 2.15
C LEU A 111 -13.66 -2.15 2.43
N ALA A 112 -12.85 -3.21 2.32
CA ALA A 112 -13.29 -4.56 2.63
C ALA A 112 -13.74 -4.70 4.09
N ASP A 113 -12.96 -4.15 5.02
CA ASP A 113 -13.26 -4.16 6.46
C ASP A 113 -14.62 -3.49 6.77
N ILE A 114 -14.82 -2.26 6.27
CA ILE A 114 -16.08 -1.52 6.47
C ILE A 114 -17.28 -2.22 5.80
N CYS A 115 -17.05 -2.93 4.70
CA CYS A 115 -18.07 -3.75 4.06
C CYS A 115 -18.26 -5.14 4.71
N GLY A 116 -17.50 -5.50 5.74
CA GLY A 116 -17.58 -6.80 6.41
C GLY A 116 -17.11 -7.97 5.52
N ILE A 117 -16.20 -7.71 4.59
CA ILE A 117 -15.68 -8.69 3.64
C ILE A 117 -14.35 -9.24 4.15
N ASP A 118 -14.29 -10.56 4.33
CA ASP A 118 -13.01 -11.26 4.51
C ASP A 118 -12.26 -11.28 3.16
N LEU A 119 -11.41 -10.27 2.96
CA LEU A 119 -10.70 -10.06 1.70
C LEU A 119 -9.76 -11.21 1.37
N THR A 120 -9.10 -11.81 2.37
CA THR A 120 -8.22 -12.98 2.19
C THR A 120 -9.01 -14.14 1.60
N ASN A 121 -10.12 -14.52 2.23
CA ASN A 121 -10.95 -15.62 1.75
C ASN A 121 -11.63 -15.28 0.41
N ALA A 122 -12.03 -14.03 0.19
CA ALA A 122 -12.59 -13.59 -1.09
C ALA A 122 -11.57 -13.73 -2.24
N ALA A 123 -10.32 -13.33 -2.01
CA ALA A 123 -9.24 -13.45 -2.98
C ALA A 123 -8.91 -14.93 -3.30
N LEU A 124 -8.75 -15.78 -2.28
CA LEU A 124 -8.51 -17.22 -2.46
C LEU A 124 -9.63 -17.88 -3.27
N ASN A 125 -10.89 -17.59 -2.93
CA ASN A 125 -12.05 -18.08 -3.69
C ASN A 125 -12.04 -17.58 -5.14
N LYS A 126 -11.60 -16.34 -5.38
CA LYS A 126 -11.50 -15.77 -6.73
C LYS A 126 -10.42 -16.46 -7.55
N ILE A 127 -9.29 -16.81 -6.96
CA ILE A 127 -8.22 -17.60 -7.61
C ILE A 127 -8.75 -18.98 -8.02
N HIS A 128 -9.43 -19.69 -7.11
CA HIS A 128 -10.03 -20.99 -7.43
C HIS A 128 -11.04 -20.90 -8.59
N LYS A 129 -11.93 -19.90 -8.57
CA LYS A 129 -12.87 -19.65 -9.67
C LYS A 129 -12.16 -19.34 -10.99
N ASN A 130 -11.05 -18.59 -10.94
CA ASN A 130 -10.26 -18.27 -12.13
C ASN A 130 -9.55 -19.52 -12.69
N ALA A 131 -9.01 -20.39 -11.85
CA ALA A 131 -8.37 -21.64 -12.29
C ALA A 131 -9.35 -22.59 -13.00
N ILE A 132 -10.61 -22.63 -12.55
CA ILE A 132 -11.67 -23.39 -13.23
C ILE A 132 -12.02 -22.74 -14.58
N LYS A 133 -12.09 -21.40 -14.63
CA LYS A 133 -12.44 -20.65 -15.84
C LYS A 133 -11.31 -20.71 -16.90
N TYR A 134 -10.07 -20.74 -16.47
CA TYR A 134 -8.87 -20.72 -17.30
C TYR A 134 -7.90 -21.83 -16.87
N PRO A 135 -8.17 -23.09 -17.29
CA PRO A 135 -7.29 -24.21 -16.97
C PRO A 135 -5.92 -24.06 -17.66
N PRO A 136 -4.87 -24.68 -17.12
CA PRO A 136 -3.57 -24.71 -17.79
C PRO A 136 -3.67 -25.38 -19.16
N PRO A 137 -2.79 -25.03 -20.12
CA PRO A 137 -2.67 -25.76 -21.37
C PRO A 137 -2.46 -27.27 -21.10
N LEU A 138 -3.00 -28.11 -21.99
CA LEU A 138 -2.80 -29.56 -21.99
C LEU A 138 -1.36 -29.95 -22.36
#